data_AF-A0AAP4RAS1-F1
#
_entry.id   AF-A0AAP4RAS1-F1
#
_cell.length_a   1.000
_cell.length_b   1.000
_cell.length_c   1.000
_cell.angle_alpha   90.00
_cell.angle_beta   90.00
_cell.angle_gamma   90.00
#
_symmetry.space_group_name_H-M   'P 1'
#
loop_
_entity.id
_entity.type
_entity.pdbx_description
1 polymer ?
#
loop_
_entity_poly.entity_id
_entity_poly.type
_entity_poly.pdbx_seq_one_letter_code
_entity_poly.pdbx_strand_id
1 'polypeptide(L)'
;MQGSNTASSAPEEFPGYPELVLRELPDGRVTGVAMREMRSSFHVTFAGKFVEPDEVERGIEILRRLDPNDAYGTWKKESDIDAASLDDAIASSPESSVGQKFVFLYRGNEWLWGIWNNPDHPKRTEVLKHLAGVDLRSVADFHGTRVSADKRAARPGLDTVRANQTVAGPYQVLEVAIDLLEQSRLRSRDKQDYEAHPAVRYLCDWWNLQAPEGSREAGFVRLYVWNETDRIFNACDPEEPVAQADQIDSWPSYALFDHPGMPTVLACFYRGRSFNKDDGTGYTTIFAADGSEVTSIGADVAEVDEAYYSLLGLENLAEHDVFAV
;
A
#
# COMPACT_ATOMS: atom_id res chain seq x y z
N MET A 1 -10.61 -4.89 -57.84
CA MET A 1 -10.42 -4.27 -56.52
C MET A 1 -11.50 -4.81 -55.59
N GLN A 2 -11.11 -5.63 -54.63
CA GLN A 2 -11.51 -5.55 -53.22
C GLN A 2 -10.63 -6.55 -52.49
N GLY A 3 -9.64 -5.99 -51.81
CA GLY A 3 -8.54 -6.70 -51.19
C GLY A 3 -8.99 -7.43 -49.93
N SER A 4 -8.36 -8.58 -49.75
CA SER A 4 -8.38 -9.46 -48.60
C SER A 4 -8.31 -8.73 -47.26
N ASN A 5 -9.31 -8.98 -46.42
CA ASN A 5 -9.23 -8.79 -44.98
C ASN A 5 -8.27 -9.84 -44.42
N THR A 6 -6.98 -9.50 -44.28
CA THR A 6 -6.04 -10.26 -43.46
C THR A 6 -5.72 -9.45 -42.23
N ALA A 7 -6.61 -9.52 -41.23
CA ALA A 7 -6.21 -9.27 -39.85
C ALA A 7 -5.39 -10.50 -39.41
N SER A 8 -4.11 -10.50 -39.78
CA SER A 8 -3.12 -11.38 -39.16
C SER A 8 -2.71 -10.73 -37.84
N SER A 9 -3.55 -10.80 -36.81
CA SER A 9 -3.05 -10.72 -35.45
C SER A 9 -2.60 -12.14 -35.10
N ALA A 10 -1.32 -12.42 -35.29
CA ALA A 10 -0.72 -13.55 -34.61
C ALA A 10 -1.08 -13.43 -33.12
N PRO A 11 -1.47 -14.53 -32.44
CA PRO A 11 -1.60 -14.50 -30.98
C PRO A 11 -0.32 -13.90 -30.40
N GLU A 12 -0.42 -13.01 -29.41
CA GLU A 12 0.77 -12.58 -28.66
C GLU A 12 1.50 -13.86 -28.22
N GLU A 13 2.72 -14.03 -28.72
CA GLU A 13 3.49 -15.27 -28.59
C GLU A 13 3.74 -15.61 -27.11
N PHE A 14 3.58 -14.62 -26.22
CA PHE A 14 3.69 -14.73 -24.77
C PHE A 14 2.63 -13.85 -24.07
N PRO A 15 1.57 -14.43 -23.47
CA PRO A 15 0.61 -13.66 -22.68
C PRO A 15 1.27 -13.09 -21.42
N GLY A 16 0.85 -11.89 -20.98
CA GLY A 16 1.30 -11.25 -19.75
C GLY A 16 2.10 -9.95 -19.95
N TYR A 17 2.26 -9.18 -18.87
CA TYR A 17 2.99 -7.91 -18.92
C TYR A 17 4.49 -8.14 -18.68
N PRO A 18 5.40 -7.55 -19.47
CA PRO A 18 6.82 -7.66 -19.21
C PRO A 18 7.19 -6.94 -17.91
N GLU A 19 7.98 -7.62 -17.07
CA GLU A 19 8.48 -7.12 -15.79
C GLU A 19 9.95 -7.49 -15.64
N LEU A 20 10.80 -6.49 -15.38
CA LEU A 20 12.21 -6.71 -15.11
C LEU A 20 12.40 -6.91 -13.61
N VAL A 21 12.96 -8.05 -13.21
CA VAL A 21 13.31 -8.35 -11.81
C VAL A 21 14.83 -8.30 -11.69
N LEU A 22 15.33 -7.20 -11.12
CA LEU A 22 16.73 -6.79 -11.21
C LEU A 22 17.34 -6.54 -9.83
N ARG A 23 18.65 -6.69 -9.73
CA ARG A 23 19.48 -6.18 -8.64
C ARG A 23 20.55 -5.26 -9.21
N GLU A 24 20.73 -4.10 -8.59
CA GLU A 24 21.84 -3.20 -8.86
C GLU A 24 23.09 -3.62 -8.07
N LEU A 25 24.23 -3.67 -8.76
CA LEU A 25 25.53 -3.97 -8.20
C LEU A 25 26.23 -2.69 -7.74
N PRO A 26 27.25 -2.78 -6.86
CA PRO A 26 27.94 -1.59 -6.33
C PRO A 26 28.61 -0.70 -7.40
N ASP A 27 28.89 -1.24 -8.59
CA ASP A 27 29.49 -0.52 -9.71
C ASP A 27 28.44 0.09 -10.68
N GLY A 28 27.14 0.01 -10.34
CA GLY A 28 26.04 0.55 -11.13
C GLY A 28 25.53 -0.40 -12.23
N ARG A 29 26.17 -1.55 -12.45
CA ARG A 29 25.64 -2.59 -13.34
C ARG A 29 24.38 -3.21 -12.74
N VAL A 30 23.52 -3.75 -13.60
CA VAL A 30 22.31 -4.47 -13.16
C VAL A 30 22.33 -5.91 -13.69
N THR A 31 21.85 -6.83 -12.87
CA THR A 31 21.71 -8.25 -13.20
C THR A 31 20.36 -8.78 -12.73
N GLY A 32 19.76 -9.71 -13.46
CA GLY A 32 18.46 -10.24 -13.12
C GLY A 32 17.80 -11.00 -14.25
N VAL A 33 16.48 -10.90 -14.34
CA VAL A 33 15.66 -11.67 -15.28
C VAL A 33 14.51 -10.81 -15.81
N ALA A 34 14.23 -10.91 -17.11
CA ALA A 34 12.97 -10.48 -17.69
C ALA A 34 11.91 -11.57 -17.46
N MET A 35 10.83 -11.19 -16.80
CA MET A 35 9.70 -12.04 -16.50
C MET A 35 8.44 -11.57 -17.26
N ARG A 36 7.49 -12.48 -17.44
CA ARG A 36 6.12 -12.18 -17.86
C ARG A 36 5.18 -12.37 -16.67
N GLU A 37 4.55 -11.29 -16.26
CA GLU A 37 3.53 -11.29 -15.22
C GLU A 37 2.17 -11.69 -15.78
N MET A 38 1.63 -12.79 -15.24
CA MET A 38 0.36 -13.37 -15.64
C MET A 38 -0.81 -12.88 -14.77
N ARG A 39 -0.53 -12.39 -13.55
CA ARG A 39 -1.53 -11.85 -12.62
C ARG A 39 -0.93 -10.71 -11.81
N SER A 40 -1.67 -9.64 -11.57
CA SER A 40 -1.12 -8.44 -10.90
C SER A 40 -0.44 -8.73 -9.55
N SER A 41 0.67 -8.03 -9.31
CA SER A 41 1.28 -7.75 -8.00
C SER A 41 2.09 -8.87 -7.31
N PHE A 42 2.61 -9.86 -8.03
CA PHE A 42 3.44 -10.89 -7.41
C PHE A 42 4.79 -10.37 -6.87
N HIS A 43 5.31 -9.25 -7.40
CA HIS A 43 6.50 -8.57 -6.87
C HIS A 43 6.39 -8.26 -5.38
N VAL A 44 5.19 -7.98 -4.85
CA VAL A 44 4.97 -7.71 -3.42
C VAL A 44 5.32 -8.94 -2.58
N THR A 45 4.88 -10.12 -3.03
CA THR A 45 5.18 -11.40 -2.36
C THR A 45 6.68 -11.72 -2.43
N PHE A 46 7.30 -11.46 -3.59
CA PHE A 46 8.73 -11.66 -3.78
C PHE A 46 9.56 -10.73 -2.89
N ALA A 47 9.21 -9.45 -2.86
CA ALA A 47 9.87 -8.42 -2.05
C ALA A 47 9.86 -8.78 -0.56
N GLY A 48 8.71 -9.21 -0.03
CA GLY A 48 8.62 -9.62 1.38
C GLY A 48 9.46 -10.87 1.72
N LYS A 49 9.67 -11.77 0.74
CA LYS A 49 10.42 -13.00 0.93
C LYS A 49 11.94 -12.80 0.90
N PHE A 50 12.45 -11.91 0.06
CA PHE A 50 13.89 -11.72 -0.12
C PHE A 50 14.26 -10.26 0.13
N VAL A 51 14.73 -9.90 1.33
CA VAL A 51 14.98 -8.48 1.68
C VAL A 51 16.45 -8.20 1.93
N GLU A 52 17.17 -9.19 2.46
CA GLU A 52 18.59 -9.07 2.74
C GLU A 52 19.40 -9.28 1.46
N PRO A 53 20.59 -8.67 1.30
CA PRO A 53 21.37 -8.76 0.06
C PRO A 53 21.66 -10.20 -0.40
N ASP A 54 21.92 -11.13 0.52
CA ASP A 54 22.18 -12.55 0.22
C ASP A 54 20.88 -13.31 -0.13
N GLU A 55 19.76 -12.95 0.50
CA GLU A 55 18.44 -13.47 0.13
C GLU A 55 18.04 -13.01 -1.27
N VAL A 56 18.27 -11.74 -1.60
CA VAL A 56 18.00 -11.17 -2.93
C VAL A 56 18.84 -11.85 -3.98
N GLU A 57 20.14 -12.03 -3.74
CA GLU A 57 21.02 -12.77 -4.64
C GLU A 57 20.50 -14.18 -4.92
N ARG A 58 20.11 -14.90 -3.85
CA ARG A 58 19.49 -16.22 -3.96
C ARG A 58 18.17 -16.18 -4.72
N GLY A 59 17.34 -15.17 -4.48
CA GLY A 59 16.07 -14.97 -5.17
C GLY A 59 16.27 -14.79 -6.67
N ILE A 60 17.21 -13.93 -7.08
CA ILE A 60 17.58 -13.72 -8.47
C ILE A 60 18.15 -15.01 -9.08
N GLU A 61 19.02 -15.73 -8.36
CA GLU A 61 19.55 -17.01 -8.84
C GLU A 61 18.44 -18.06 -9.07
N ILE A 62 17.44 -18.12 -8.19
CA ILE A 62 16.28 -19.00 -8.36
C ILE A 62 15.57 -18.67 -9.68
N LEU A 63 15.30 -17.39 -9.94
CA LEU A 63 14.65 -16.95 -11.17
C LEU A 63 15.51 -17.27 -12.41
N ARG A 64 16.83 -17.06 -12.34
CA ARG A 64 17.76 -17.37 -13.45
C ARG A 64 17.86 -18.85 -13.76
N ARG A 65 17.66 -19.73 -12.78
CA ARG A 65 17.71 -21.19 -12.97
C ARG A 65 16.42 -21.79 -13.53
N LEU A 66 15.35 -20.99 -13.65
CA LEU A 66 14.14 -21.44 -14.33
C LEU A 66 14.45 -21.73 -15.80
N ASP A 67 13.89 -22.81 -16.32
CA ASP A 67 13.89 -23.03 -17.77
C ASP A 67 12.99 -21.98 -18.45
N PRO A 68 13.21 -21.67 -19.73
CA PRO A 68 12.34 -20.75 -20.46
C PRO A 68 10.86 -21.18 -20.38
N ASN A 69 9.98 -20.26 -19.98
CA ASN A 69 8.55 -20.46 -19.70
C ASN A 69 8.17 -21.20 -18.41
N ASP A 70 9.14 -21.65 -17.60
CA ASP A 70 8.83 -22.13 -16.26
C ASP A 70 8.32 -20.99 -15.39
N ALA A 71 7.40 -21.35 -14.48
CA ALA A 71 6.73 -20.40 -13.62
C ALA A 71 7.36 -20.38 -12.21
N TYR A 72 7.56 -19.18 -11.68
CA TYR A 72 7.76 -18.95 -10.25
C TYR A 72 6.61 -18.07 -9.75
N GLY A 73 5.66 -18.68 -9.03
CA GLY A 73 4.39 -18.03 -8.74
C GLY A 73 3.60 -17.75 -10.01
N THR A 74 3.33 -16.49 -10.30
CA THR A 74 2.63 -16.05 -11.52
C THR A 74 3.58 -15.55 -12.60
N TRP A 75 4.86 -15.38 -12.29
CA TRP A 75 5.88 -14.99 -13.26
C TRP A 75 6.36 -16.16 -14.09
N LYS A 76 6.55 -15.93 -15.39
CA LYS A 76 7.27 -16.84 -16.28
C LYS A 76 8.55 -16.21 -16.78
N LYS A 77 9.65 -16.97 -16.77
CA LYS A 77 10.94 -16.45 -17.27
C LYS A 77 10.93 -16.32 -18.79
N GLU A 78 11.38 -15.18 -19.27
CA GLU A 78 11.61 -14.90 -20.69
C GLU A 78 13.12 -14.91 -21.02
N SER A 79 13.93 -14.13 -20.30
CA SER A 79 15.38 -14.05 -20.54
C SER A 79 16.17 -13.61 -19.31
N ASP A 80 17.44 -13.97 -19.25
CA ASP A 80 18.37 -13.39 -18.27
C ASP A 80 18.80 -11.97 -18.71
N ILE A 81 19.09 -11.11 -17.74
CA ILE A 81 19.58 -9.75 -17.95
C ILE A 81 20.92 -9.58 -17.25
N ASP A 82 21.91 -9.12 -18.01
CA ASP A 82 23.17 -8.58 -17.51
C ASP A 82 23.48 -7.32 -18.32
N ALA A 83 23.37 -6.15 -17.69
CA ALA A 83 23.47 -4.86 -18.39
C ALA A 83 24.41 -3.90 -17.64
N ALA A 84 24.98 -2.95 -18.40
CA ALA A 84 25.92 -1.98 -17.83
C ALA A 84 25.22 -0.93 -16.94
N SER A 85 23.91 -0.74 -17.11
CA SER A 85 23.08 0.18 -16.32
C SER A 85 21.60 -0.25 -16.35
N LEU A 86 20.78 0.38 -15.51
CA LEU A 86 19.32 0.23 -15.55
C LEU A 86 18.74 0.66 -16.90
N ASP A 87 19.21 1.77 -17.46
CA ASP A 87 18.75 2.28 -18.75
C ASP A 87 19.04 1.28 -19.88
N ASP A 88 20.22 0.66 -19.87
CA ASP A 88 20.58 -0.37 -20.84
C ASP A 88 19.67 -1.60 -20.72
N ALA A 89 19.39 -2.06 -19.50
CA ALA A 89 18.46 -3.18 -19.26
C ALA A 89 17.03 -2.87 -19.73
N ILE A 90 16.56 -1.64 -19.53
CA ILE A 90 15.26 -1.19 -20.00
C ILE A 90 15.24 -1.13 -21.53
N ALA A 91 16.27 -0.59 -22.16
CA ALA A 91 16.36 -0.46 -23.62
C ALA A 91 16.48 -1.83 -24.32
N SER A 92 17.16 -2.80 -23.69
CA SER A 92 17.40 -4.12 -24.29
C SER A 92 16.34 -5.18 -23.99
N SER A 93 15.28 -4.84 -23.23
CA SER A 93 14.26 -5.79 -22.79
C SER A 93 12.93 -5.65 -23.56
N PRO A 94 12.08 -6.69 -23.56
CA PRO A 94 10.75 -6.63 -24.18
C PRO A 94 9.84 -5.58 -23.53
N GLU A 95 8.93 -5.01 -24.33
CA GLU A 95 7.84 -4.13 -23.87
C GLU A 95 6.48 -4.68 -24.32
N SER A 96 5.41 -4.21 -23.70
CA SER A 96 4.03 -4.53 -24.10
C SER A 96 3.68 -3.89 -25.44
N SER A 97 2.55 -4.31 -26.04
CA SER A 97 2.02 -3.76 -27.29
C SER A 97 1.57 -2.27 -27.24
N VAL A 98 1.69 -1.64 -26.06
CA VAL A 98 1.45 -0.21 -25.81
C VAL A 98 2.70 0.53 -25.33
N GLY A 99 3.88 -0.11 -25.35
CA GLY A 99 5.14 0.52 -24.96
C GLY A 99 5.29 0.73 -23.46
N GLN A 100 4.97 -0.31 -22.67
CA GLN A 100 5.11 -0.33 -21.22
C GLN A 100 5.81 -1.61 -20.74
N LYS A 101 6.54 -1.49 -19.63
CA LYS A 101 7.01 -2.64 -18.84
C LYS A 101 7.14 -2.24 -17.39
N PHE A 102 7.04 -3.21 -16.50
CA PHE A 102 7.30 -3.01 -15.08
C PHE A 102 8.80 -3.15 -14.80
N VAL A 103 9.30 -2.38 -13.84
CA VAL A 103 10.68 -2.43 -13.37
C VAL A 103 10.64 -2.66 -11.87
N PHE A 104 11.17 -3.80 -11.44
CA PHE A 104 11.30 -4.21 -10.05
C PHE A 104 12.79 -4.37 -9.73
N LEU A 105 13.35 -3.44 -8.99
CA LEU A 105 14.78 -3.26 -8.80
C LEU A 105 15.15 -3.29 -7.33
N TYR A 106 16.04 -4.19 -6.94
CA TYR A 106 16.73 -4.09 -5.66
C TYR A 106 17.90 -3.13 -5.77
N ARG A 107 17.86 -2.04 -4.99
CA ARG A 107 18.90 -1.01 -4.95
C ARG A 107 19.25 -0.67 -3.52
N GLY A 108 20.54 -0.72 -3.19
CA GLY A 108 21.03 -0.46 -1.85
C GLY A 108 20.55 -1.51 -0.86
N ASN A 109 19.44 -1.23 -0.18
CA ASN A 109 18.90 -2.03 0.91
C ASN A 109 17.41 -2.37 0.75
N GLU A 110 16.81 -2.12 -0.42
CA GLU A 110 15.39 -2.32 -0.62
C GLU A 110 14.98 -2.63 -2.07
N TRP A 111 13.74 -3.11 -2.20
CA TRP A 111 13.07 -3.24 -3.49
C TRP A 111 12.30 -1.99 -3.85
N LEU A 112 12.53 -1.53 -5.07
CA LEU A 112 11.83 -0.45 -5.71
C LEU A 112 11.01 -1.00 -6.88
N TRP A 113 9.85 -0.41 -7.14
CA TRP A 113 8.98 -0.80 -8.25
C TRP A 113 8.44 0.43 -8.98
N GLY A 114 8.26 0.28 -10.29
CA GLY A 114 7.68 1.33 -11.12
C GLY A 114 7.28 0.82 -12.50
N ILE A 115 6.56 1.67 -13.23
CA ILE A 115 6.19 1.41 -14.63
C ILE A 115 7.10 2.26 -15.49
N TRP A 116 7.91 1.60 -16.32
CA TRP A 116 8.60 2.29 -17.39
C TRP A 116 7.69 2.48 -18.59
N ASN A 117 7.75 3.67 -19.13
CA ASN A 117 6.87 4.18 -20.15
C ASN A 117 7.70 4.63 -21.36
N ASN A 118 7.61 3.91 -22.49
CA ASN A 118 8.37 4.22 -23.70
C ASN A 118 7.98 5.60 -24.26
N PRO A 119 8.87 6.60 -24.22
CA PRO A 119 8.55 7.97 -24.66
C PRO A 119 8.29 8.07 -26.16
N ASP A 120 8.83 7.17 -26.96
CA ASP A 120 8.81 7.21 -28.43
C ASP A 120 7.71 6.32 -29.03
N HIS A 121 6.88 5.68 -28.20
CA HIS A 121 5.90 4.72 -28.69
C HIS A 121 4.77 5.38 -29.50
N PRO A 122 4.46 4.93 -30.74
CA PRO A 122 3.51 5.60 -31.63
C PRO A 122 2.09 5.78 -31.09
N LYS A 123 1.64 4.89 -30.19
CA LYS A 123 0.31 4.98 -29.55
C LYS A 123 0.26 5.97 -28.37
N ARG A 124 1.36 6.65 -28.04
CA ARG A 124 1.46 7.64 -26.95
C ARG A 124 1.31 9.09 -27.39
N THR A 125 0.83 9.35 -28.60
CA THR A 125 0.69 10.71 -29.14
C THR A 125 -0.15 11.67 -28.27
N GLU A 126 -0.94 11.18 -27.31
CA GLU A 126 -1.68 11.99 -26.32
C GLU A 126 -1.34 11.67 -24.85
N VAL A 127 -0.52 10.65 -24.59
CA VAL A 127 -0.21 10.20 -23.21
C VAL A 127 0.86 11.10 -22.62
N LEU A 128 0.41 12.16 -21.96
CA LEU A 128 1.02 12.78 -20.79
C LEU A 128 2.55 12.64 -20.74
N LYS A 129 3.28 13.53 -21.44
CA LYS A 129 4.76 13.61 -21.43
C LYS A 129 5.39 13.57 -20.03
N HIS A 130 4.62 13.91 -18.99
CA HIS A 130 5.05 13.83 -17.59
C HIS A 130 5.17 12.41 -17.02
N LEU A 131 4.66 11.39 -17.71
CA LEU A 131 4.78 9.97 -17.32
C LEU A 131 5.91 9.24 -18.07
N ALA A 132 6.71 9.94 -18.88
CA ALA A 132 7.82 9.35 -19.63
C ALA A 132 8.96 8.91 -18.68
N GLY A 133 9.62 7.80 -19.01
CA GLY A 133 10.69 7.24 -18.20
C GLY A 133 10.18 6.27 -17.12
N VAL A 134 10.96 6.10 -16.07
CA VAL A 134 10.63 5.25 -14.91
C VAL A 134 10.68 6.06 -13.62
N ASP A 135 9.60 6.04 -12.86
CA ASP A 135 9.55 6.53 -11.46
C ASP A 135 9.51 5.29 -10.55
N LEU A 136 10.55 5.13 -9.74
CA LEU A 136 10.73 3.97 -8.86
C LEU A 136 10.33 4.33 -7.44
N ARG A 137 9.41 3.57 -6.86
CA ARG A 137 8.90 3.76 -5.49
C ARG A 137 9.20 2.54 -4.63
N SER A 138 9.37 2.76 -3.34
CA SER A 138 9.60 1.65 -2.41
C SER A 138 8.39 0.72 -2.36
N VAL A 139 8.64 -0.58 -2.55
CA VAL A 139 7.61 -1.61 -2.40
C VAL A 139 7.23 -1.76 -0.93
N ALA A 140 8.20 -1.72 -0.03
CA ALA A 140 7.96 -1.87 1.40
C ALA A 140 7.19 -0.69 2.00
N ASP A 141 7.45 0.53 1.53
CA ASP A 141 6.78 1.72 2.06
C ASP A 141 5.33 1.85 1.56
N PHE A 142 5.03 1.28 0.38
CA PHE A 142 3.68 1.33 -0.18
C PHE A 142 2.82 0.11 0.23
N HIS A 143 3.41 -1.09 0.21
CA HIS A 143 2.68 -2.35 0.45
C HIS A 143 2.90 -2.97 1.84
N GLY A 144 3.78 -2.40 2.68
CA GLY A 144 4.05 -2.95 4.00
C GLY A 144 4.82 -4.27 4.00
N THR A 145 5.61 -4.53 2.95
CA THR A 145 6.45 -5.74 2.93
C THR A 145 7.57 -5.65 3.96
N ARG A 146 8.11 -6.82 4.34
CA ARG A 146 9.32 -6.91 5.15
C ARG A 146 10.45 -6.04 4.59
N VAL A 147 11.28 -5.49 5.48
CA VAL A 147 12.48 -4.71 5.12
C VAL A 147 13.77 -5.37 5.58
N SER A 148 14.88 -5.02 4.92
CA SER A 148 16.23 -5.38 5.36
C SER A 148 16.55 -4.79 6.73
N ALA A 149 17.51 -5.41 7.44
CA ALA A 149 18.05 -4.86 8.67
C ALA A 149 18.56 -3.42 8.50
N ASP A 150 19.22 -3.12 7.38
CA ASP A 150 19.76 -1.78 7.10
C ASP A 150 18.66 -0.75 6.87
N LYS A 151 17.61 -1.06 6.09
CA LYS A 151 16.48 -0.14 5.90
C LYS A 151 15.73 0.09 7.21
N ARG A 152 15.51 -0.97 7.99
CA ARG A 152 14.88 -0.89 9.31
C ARG A 152 15.65 0.01 10.28
N ALA A 153 16.98 -0.10 10.31
CA ALA A 153 17.82 0.74 11.17
C ALA A 153 17.75 2.22 10.81
N ALA A 154 17.48 2.54 9.54
CA ALA A 154 17.27 3.91 9.07
C ALA A 154 15.85 4.44 9.33
N ARG A 155 14.86 3.57 9.54
CA ARG A 155 13.47 3.97 9.78
C ARG A 155 13.28 4.63 11.15
N PRO A 156 12.54 5.76 11.22
CA PRO A 156 12.19 6.39 12.50
C PRO A 156 11.45 5.42 13.42
N GLY A 157 11.66 5.59 14.73
CA GLY A 157 10.91 4.88 15.75
C GLY A 157 9.65 5.63 16.17
N LEU A 158 8.97 5.11 17.20
CA LEU A 158 7.74 5.69 17.74
C LEU A 158 7.91 7.00 18.52
N ASP A 159 9.12 7.39 18.88
CA ASP A 159 9.34 8.53 19.77
C ASP A 159 8.78 9.84 19.20
N THR A 160 8.95 10.08 17.91
CA THR A 160 8.41 11.27 17.25
C THR A 160 6.88 11.23 17.19
N VAL A 161 6.31 10.07 16.85
CA VAL A 161 4.85 9.87 16.81
C VAL A 161 4.23 10.09 18.21
N ARG A 162 4.88 9.61 19.27
CA ARG A 162 4.45 9.85 20.66
C ARG A 162 4.52 11.31 21.06
N ALA A 163 5.54 12.02 20.59
CA ALA A 163 5.71 13.44 20.87
C ALA A 163 4.65 14.30 20.15
N ASN A 164 4.19 13.85 18.97
CA ASN A 164 3.31 14.61 18.10
C ASN A 164 1.83 14.20 18.17
N GLN A 165 1.48 13.15 18.90
CA GLN A 165 0.08 12.71 19.04
C GLN A 165 -0.82 13.83 19.58
N THR A 166 -2.03 13.94 19.02
CA THR A 166 -3.01 14.95 19.46
C THR A 166 -3.51 14.62 20.87
N VAL A 167 -3.77 13.34 21.14
CA VAL A 167 -4.28 12.83 22.41
C VAL A 167 -3.58 11.50 22.72
N ALA A 168 -3.13 11.31 23.96
CA ALA A 168 -2.71 10.00 24.44
C ALA A 168 -3.93 9.15 24.83
N GLY A 169 -4.09 8.01 24.16
CA GLY A 169 -5.21 7.09 24.35
C GLY A 169 -4.93 6.05 25.45
N PRO A 170 -5.74 5.98 26.52
CA PRO A 170 -5.66 4.87 27.45
C PRO A 170 -6.19 3.60 26.77
N TYR A 171 -5.44 2.50 26.89
CA TYR A 171 -5.75 1.24 26.19
C TYR A 171 -7.15 0.68 26.50
N GLN A 172 -7.68 0.98 27.69
CA GLN A 172 -9.04 0.61 28.12
C GLN A 172 -10.14 1.13 27.19
N VAL A 173 -9.89 2.22 26.46
CA VAL A 173 -10.83 2.76 25.48
C VAL A 173 -10.96 1.80 24.28
N LEU A 174 -9.86 1.20 23.84
CA LEU A 174 -9.91 0.17 22.79
C LEU A 174 -10.60 -1.10 23.30
N GLU A 175 -10.29 -1.52 24.53
CA GLU A 175 -10.92 -2.70 25.15
C GLU A 175 -12.45 -2.54 25.23
N VAL A 176 -12.95 -1.39 25.68
CA VAL A 176 -14.40 -1.13 25.73
C VAL A 176 -15.02 -1.06 24.32
N ALA A 177 -14.32 -0.51 23.34
CA ALA A 177 -14.80 -0.50 21.96
C ALA A 177 -14.93 -1.94 21.41
N ILE A 178 -13.94 -2.80 21.69
CA ILE A 178 -13.96 -4.21 21.31
C ILE A 178 -15.08 -4.96 22.04
N ASP A 179 -15.27 -4.76 23.35
CA ASP A 179 -16.39 -5.35 24.10
C ASP A 179 -17.75 -4.97 23.49
N LEU A 180 -17.93 -3.70 23.12
CA LEU A 180 -19.15 -3.21 22.46
C LEU A 180 -19.33 -3.84 21.06
N LEU A 181 -18.23 -4.09 20.35
CA LEU A 181 -18.24 -4.81 19.09
C LEU A 181 -18.67 -6.27 19.29
N GLU A 182 -18.14 -6.97 20.28
CA GLU A 182 -18.49 -8.37 20.56
C GLU A 182 -19.95 -8.55 20.98
N GLN A 183 -20.48 -7.62 21.78
CA GLN A 183 -21.88 -7.60 22.20
C GLN A 183 -22.85 -7.27 21.05
N SER A 184 -22.36 -6.65 19.98
CA SER A 184 -23.14 -6.35 18.78
C SER A 184 -23.35 -7.61 17.92
N ARG A 185 -24.54 -7.69 17.32
CA ARG A 185 -24.84 -8.70 16.30
C ARG A 185 -24.46 -8.26 14.89
N LEU A 186 -24.28 -6.95 14.70
CA LEU A 186 -23.97 -6.36 13.41
C LEU A 186 -22.45 -6.33 13.22
N ARG A 187 -21.99 -6.75 12.05
CA ARG A 187 -20.58 -6.81 11.66
C ARG A 187 -20.31 -5.98 10.42
N SER A 188 -19.04 -5.76 10.07
CA SER A 188 -18.63 -5.02 8.86
C SER A 188 -19.34 -5.51 7.60
N ARG A 189 -19.52 -6.82 7.45
CA ARG A 189 -20.23 -7.44 6.31
C ARG A 189 -21.74 -7.12 6.22
N ASP A 190 -22.36 -6.66 7.30
CA ASP A 190 -23.79 -6.40 7.38
C ASP A 190 -24.06 -4.95 6.99
N LYS A 191 -24.85 -4.73 5.93
CA LYS A 191 -25.24 -3.37 5.51
C LYS A 191 -26.01 -2.66 6.62
N GLN A 192 -25.42 -1.60 7.15
CA GLN A 192 -25.93 -0.85 8.29
C GLN A 192 -25.46 0.61 8.24
N ASP A 193 -25.82 1.38 9.26
CA ASP A 193 -25.23 2.68 9.51
C ASP A 193 -23.97 2.51 10.37
N TYR A 194 -22.79 2.51 9.75
CA TYR A 194 -21.53 2.17 10.43
C TYR A 194 -21.11 3.23 11.46
N GLU A 195 -21.38 4.51 11.22
CA GLU A 195 -21.15 5.60 12.18
C GLU A 195 -21.98 5.44 13.46
N ALA A 196 -23.16 4.82 13.35
CA ALA A 196 -24.04 4.56 14.48
C ALA A 196 -23.66 3.28 15.25
N HIS A 197 -22.70 2.48 14.77
CA HIS A 197 -22.29 1.26 15.43
C HIS A 197 -21.72 1.58 16.84
N PRO A 198 -22.16 0.91 17.92
CA PRO A 198 -21.79 1.28 19.30
C PRO A 198 -20.29 1.38 19.53
N ALA A 199 -19.50 0.46 18.95
CA ALA A 199 -18.04 0.46 19.07
C ALA A 199 -17.38 1.67 18.38
N VAL A 200 -17.79 1.99 17.15
CA VAL A 200 -17.26 3.12 16.38
C VAL A 200 -17.62 4.43 17.06
N ARG A 201 -18.90 4.56 17.45
CA ARG A 201 -19.41 5.72 18.16
C ARG A 201 -18.70 5.94 19.48
N TYR A 202 -18.43 4.87 20.25
CA TYR A 202 -17.72 4.99 21.52
C TYR A 202 -16.32 5.61 21.35
N LEU A 203 -15.54 5.17 20.35
CA LEU A 203 -14.22 5.75 20.07
C LEU A 203 -14.33 7.22 19.63
N CYS A 204 -15.28 7.54 18.77
CA CYS A 204 -15.48 8.91 18.30
C CYS A 204 -15.95 9.84 19.43
N ASP A 205 -16.88 9.39 20.28
CA ASP A 205 -17.36 10.13 21.44
C ASP A 205 -16.24 10.35 22.47
N TRP A 206 -15.39 9.33 22.71
CA TRP A 206 -14.20 9.48 23.54
C TRP A 206 -13.26 10.54 22.96
N TRP A 207 -12.92 10.46 21.68
CA TRP A 207 -12.06 11.44 21.02
C TRP A 207 -12.65 12.85 21.12
N ASN A 208 -13.92 13.03 20.77
CA ASN A 208 -14.60 14.32 20.79
C ASN A 208 -14.65 14.94 22.20
N LEU A 209 -14.55 14.12 23.26
CA LEU A 209 -14.43 14.59 24.63
C LEU A 209 -12.99 15.05 24.97
N GLN A 210 -11.97 14.35 24.47
CA GLN A 210 -10.56 14.58 24.84
C GLN A 210 -9.84 15.59 23.93
N ALA A 211 -10.17 15.62 22.64
CA ALA A 211 -9.43 16.37 21.64
C ALA A 211 -9.51 17.90 21.87
N PRO A 212 -8.56 18.69 21.33
CA PRO A 212 -8.62 20.15 21.38
C PRO A 212 -9.87 20.74 20.72
N GLU A 213 -10.24 21.96 21.13
CA GLU A 213 -11.31 22.73 20.48
C GLU A 213 -10.94 22.94 19.00
N GLY A 214 -11.78 22.45 18.08
CA GLY A 214 -11.52 22.43 16.64
C GLY A 214 -11.39 21.02 16.05
N SER A 215 -11.02 20.02 16.86
CA SER A 215 -10.84 18.63 16.41
C SER A 215 -11.93 17.67 16.89
N ARG A 216 -13.04 18.19 17.44
CA ARG A 216 -14.09 17.41 18.13
C ARG A 216 -15.28 17.02 17.25
N GLU A 217 -15.03 16.83 15.96
CA GLU A 217 -16.06 16.46 14.98
C GLU A 217 -15.83 15.06 14.40
N ALA A 218 -15.19 14.16 15.14
CA ALA A 218 -14.98 12.80 14.69
C ALA A 218 -16.31 12.05 14.55
N GLY A 219 -16.51 11.41 13.40
CA GLY A 219 -17.61 10.50 13.10
C GLY A 219 -17.14 9.08 12.72
N PHE A 220 -15.86 8.92 12.39
CA PHE A 220 -15.25 7.61 12.20
C PHE A 220 -13.74 7.62 12.48
N VAL A 221 -13.13 6.43 12.50
CA VAL A 221 -11.74 6.21 12.87
C VAL A 221 -11.04 5.18 11.98
N ARG A 222 -9.78 5.42 11.58
CA ARG A 222 -8.91 4.42 10.94
C ARG A 222 -7.91 3.91 11.96
N LEU A 223 -7.72 2.60 12.01
CA LEU A 223 -6.90 1.93 13.03
C LEU A 223 -5.69 1.30 12.38
N TYR A 224 -4.54 1.43 13.04
CA TYR A 224 -3.28 0.85 12.60
C TYR A 224 -2.55 0.21 13.78
N VAL A 225 -1.83 -0.88 13.54
CA VAL A 225 -1.01 -1.57 14.53
C VAL A 225 0.46 -1.38 14.21
N TRP A 226 1.25 -0.97 15.20
CA TRP A 226 2.69 -0.87 15.05
C TRP A 226 3.35 -2.24 14.92
N ASN A 227 4.10 -2.41 13.84
CA ASN A 227 4.99 -3.54 13.63
C ASN A 227 6.42 -3.13 14.00
N GLU A 228 6.90 -3.59 15.17
CA GLU A 228 8.25 -3.31 15.64
C GLU A 228 9.34 -3.89 14.72
N THR A 229 9.07 -5.00 14.04
CA THR A 229 10.05 -5.67 13.18
C THR A 229 10.36 -4.84 11.94
N ASP A 230 9.33 -4.26 11.32
CA ASP A 230 9.46 -3.48 10.10
C ASP A 230 9.43 -1.97 10.36
N ARG A 231 9.11 -1.53 11.57
CA ARG A 231 8.97 -0.11 11.96
C ARG A 231 7.96 0.67 11.11
N ILE A 232 6.77 0.10 10.96
CA ILE A 232 5.64 0.71 10.24
C ILE A 232 4.36 0.46 11.01
N PHE A 233 3.34 1.26 10.71
CA PHE A 233 1.97 1.04 11.11
C PHE A 233 1.23 0.29 10.01
N ASN A 234 0.84 -0.95 10.29
CA ASN A 234 -0.01 -1.75 9.42
C ASN A 234 -1.45 -1.29 9.61
N ALA A 235 -2.13 -0.93 8.52
CA ALA A 235 -3.56 -0.64 8.59
C ALA A 235 -4.34 -1.89 8.99
N CYS A 236 -5.34 -1.71 9.86
CA CYS A 236 -6.25 -2.79 10.24
C CYS A 236 -7.31 -3.04 9.15
N ASP A 237 -7.41 -2.15 8.15
CA ASP A 237 -8.23 -2.36 6.96
C ASP A 237 -7.36 -2.64 5.72
N PRO A 238 -7.84 -3.48 4.78
CA PRO A 238 -7.02 -3.99 3.68
C PRO A 238 -6.88 -3.03 2.49
N GLU A 239 -7.60 -1.91 2.48
CA GLU A 239 -7.57 -0.95 1.37
C GLU A 239 -6.65 0.23 1.67
N GLU A 240 -6.45 0.54 2.95
CA GLU A 240 -5.55 1.59 3.40
C GLU A 240 -4.07 1.14 3.32
N PRO A 241 -3.17 2.01 2.81
CA PRO A 241 -1.74 1.72 2.80
C PRO A 241 -1.15 1.69 4.21
N VAL A 242 0.02 1.07 4.34
CA VAL A 242 0.81 1.19 5.57
C VAL A 242 1.32 2.62 5.76
N ALA A 243 1.55 3.01 7.01
CA ALA A 243 2.09 4.33 7.34
C ALA A 243 3.45 4.23 8.03
N GLN A 244 4.39 5.07 7.62
CA GLN A 244 5.66 5.26 8.31
C GLN A 244 5.52 6.30 9.42
N ALA A 245 6.36 6.18 10.46
CA ALA A 245 6.33 7.08 11.61
C ALA A 245 6.49 8.57 11.23
N ASP A 246 7.34 8.88 10.26
CA ASP A 246 7.55 10.25 9.76
C ASP A 246 6.40 10.77 8.88
N GLN A 247 5.61 9.89 8.25
CA GLN A 247 4.40 10.30 7.55
C GLN A 247 3.32 10.74 8.53
N ILE A 248 3.19 10.03 9.66
CA ILE A 248 2.20 10.30 10.70
C ILE A 248 2.45 11.65 11.38
N ASP A 249 3.69 12.14 11.41
CA ASP A 249 3.98 13.49 11.92
C ASP A 249 3.21 14.59 11.19
N SER A 250 2.75 14.34 9.96
CA SER A 250 1.91 15.26 9.21
C SER A 250 0.41 15.11 9.48
N TRP A 251 -0.01 14.07 10.21
CA TRP A 251 -1.41 13.75 10.42
C TRP A 251 -2.01 14.58 11.55
N PRO A 252 -3.14 15.28 11.33
CA PRO A 252 -3.59 16.30 12.26
C PRO A 252 -4.43 15.78 13.44
N SER A 253 -5.10 14.63 13.27
CA SER A 253 -6.12 14.14 14.21
C SER A 253 -5.90 12.67 14.54
N TYR A 254 -4.93 12.37 15.41
CA TYR A 254 -4.69 10.98 15.82
C TYR A 254 -4.36 10.83 17.31
N ALA A 255 -4.58 9.61 17.81
CA ALA A 255 -4.19 9.16 19.14
C ALA A 255 -3.34 7.90 19.06
N LEU A 256 -2.39 7.75 19.99
CA LEU A 256 -1.71 6.48 20.24
C LEU A 256 -2.23 5.82 21.51
N PHE A 257 -2.46 4.52 21.42
CA PHE A 257 -2.84 3.66 22.53
C PHE A 257 -1.67 2.73 22.84
N ASP A 258 -0.96 3.07 23.91
CA ASP A 258 0.26 2.38 24.35
C ASP A 258 0.03 1.73 25.72
N HIS A 259 0.36 0.43 25.82
CA HIS A 259 0.42 -0.28 27.10
C HIS A 259 1.50 -1.36 27.08
N PRO A 260 2.32 -1.50 28.14
CA PRO A 260 3.33 -2.56 28.21
C PRO A 260 2.73 -3.95 27.98
N GLY A 261 3.33 -4.72 27.07
CA GLY A 261 2.88 -6.07 26.72
C GLY A 261 1.73 -6.11 25.70
N MET A 262 1.19 -4.97 25.30
CA MET A 262 0.18 -4.85 24.25
C MET A 262 0.80 -4.23 22.99
N PRO A 263 0.28 -4.52 21.79
CA PRO A 263 0.71 -3.81 20.59
C PRO A 263 0.36 -2.32 20.68
N THR A 264 1.25 -1.45 20.20
CA THR A 264 0.91 -0.03 20.02
C THR A 264 -0.11 0.12 18.91
N VAL A 265 -1.25 0.76 19.20
CA VAL A 265 -2.30 1.03 18.22
C VAL A 265 -2.37 2.53 17.96
N LEU A 266 -2.42 2.91 16.70
CA LEU A 266 -2.69 4.28 16.27
C LEU A 266 -4.12 4.38 15.76
N ALA A 267 -4.82 5.44 16.15
CA ALA A 267 -6.17 5.73 15.67
C ALA A 267 -6.22 7.14 15.06
N CYS A 268 -6.58 7.23 13.78
CA CYS A 268 -6.82 8.48 13.07
C CYS A 268 -8.30 8.79 13.03
N PHE A 269 -8.68 9.99 13.43
CA PHE A 269 -10.07 10.39 13.54
C PHE A 269 -10.46 11.34 12.41
N TYR A 270 -11.63 11.08 11.83
CA TYR A 270 -12.15 11.76 10.66
C TYR A 270 -13.59 12.20 10.90
N ARG A 271 -14.02 13.21 10.15
CA ARG A 271 -15.41 13.66 10.20
C ARG A 271 -16.33 12.64 9.53
N GLY A 272 -17.55 12.52 10.05
CA GLY A 272 -18.56 11.66 9.44
C GLY A 272 -19.01 12.13 8.05
N ARG A 273 -19.72 11.26 7.35
CA ARG A 273 -20.24 11.43 5.98
C ARG A 273 -21.05 12.70 5.75
N SER A 274 -21.65 13.27 6.80
CA SER A 274 -22.37 14.55 6.72
C SER A 274 -21.48 15.73 6.32
N PHE A 275 -20.16 15.58 6.42
CA PHE A 275 -19.16 16.57 6.03
C PHE A 275 -18.53 16.28 4.66
N ASN A 276 -18.77 15.11 4.06
CA ASN A 276 -18.23 14.76 2.76
C ASN A 276 -18.68 15.77 1.69
N LYS A 277 -17.79 16.07 0.73
CA LYS A 277 -18.07 17.01 -0.35
C LYS A 277 -17.73 16.41 -1.70
N ASP A 278 -18.58 16.67 -2.68
CA ASP A 278 -18.27 16.45 -4.09
C ASP A 278 -17.20 17.45 -4.52
N ASP A 279 -16.10 16.95 -5.10
CA ASP A 279 -15.01 17.79 -5.60
C ASP A 279 -15.27 18.34 -7.01
N GLY A 280 -16.41 17.98 -7.62
CA GLY A 280 -16.85 18.40 -8.94
C GLY A 280 -16.21 17.63 -10.09
N THR A 281 -15.41 16.60 -9.79
CA THR A 281 -14.71 15.77 -10.79
C THR A 281 -15.09 14.30 -10.74
N GLY A 282 -16.16 13.97 -10.02
CA GLY A 282 -16.64 12.59 -9.81
C GLY A 282 -15.95 11.89 -8.64
N TYR A 283 -15.38 12.66 -7.71
CA TYR A 283 -14.80 12.15 -6.48
C TYR A 283 -15.39 12.87 -5.26
N THR A 284 -15.23 12.24 -4.11
CA THR A 284 -15.69 12.73 -2.81
C THR A 284 -14.51 13.03 -1.91
N THR A 285 -14.38 14.27 -1.46
CA THR A 285 -13.41 14.70 -0.46
C THR A 285 -13.86 14.30 0.95
N ILE A 286 -12.96 13.66 1.70
CA ILE A 286 -13.12 13.38 3.12
C ILE A 286 -12.21 14.28 3.97
N PHE A 287 -12.60 14.49 5.23
CA PHE A 287 -11.95 15.44 6.14
C PHE A 287 -11.50 14.76 7.43
N ALA A 288 -10.31 15.12 7.91
CA ALA A 288 -9.87 14.77 9.26
C ALA A 288 -10.77 15.46 10.32
N ALA A 289 -10.73 14.99 11.56
CA ALA A 289 -11.61 15.51 12.63
C ALA A 289 -11.41 17.01 12.90
N ASP A 290 -10.24 17.58 12.60
CA ASP A 290 -9.97 19.02 12.65
C ASP A 290 -10.53 19.80 11.45
N GLY A 291 -10.97 19.12 10.39
CA GLY A 291 -11.51 19.69 9.17
C GLY A 291 -10.51 19.87 8.04
N SER A 292 -9.26 19.40 8.17
CA SER A 292 -8.33 19.38 7.04
C SER A 292 -8.81 18.38 5.98
N GLU A 293 -8.60 18.70 4.70
CA GLU A 293 -8.80 17.75 3.61
C GLU A 293 -7.76 16.63 3.68
N VAL A 294 -8.17 15.38 3.45
CA VAL A 294 -7.26 14.23 3.52
C VAL A 294 -7.14 13.51 2.19
N THR A 295 -8.24 12.97 1.66
CA THR A 295 -8.23 12.22 0.42
C THR A 295 -9.50 12.44 -0.39
N SER A 296 -9.42 12.12 -1.68
CA SER A 296 -10.54 12.15 -2.63
C SER A 296 -10.82 10.74 -3.13
N ILE A 297 -12.04 10.26 -2.91
CA ILE A 297 -12.47 8.89 -3.22
C ILE A 297 -13.26 8.91 -4.52
N GLY A 298 -12.94 8.03 -5.47
CA GLY A 298 -13.61 7.95 -6.77
C GLY A 298 -15.01 7.34 -6.74
N ALA A 299 -15.91 7.95 -5.96
CA ALA A 299 -17.30 7.57 -5.80
C ALA A 299 -18.17 8.79 -5.46
N ASP A 300 -19.48 8.68 -5.70
CA ASP A 300 -20.44 9.72 -5.35
C ASP A 300 -20.60 9.85 -3.83
N VAL A 301 -20.85 11.08 -3.35
CA VAL A 301 -20.95 11.40 -1.91
C VAL A 301 -21.95 10.50 -1.16
N ALA A 302 -23.04 10.10 -1.81
CA ALA A 302 -24.07 9.26 -1.23
C ALA A 302 -23.66 7.77 -1.10
N GLU A 303 -22.60 7.36 -1.78
CA GLU A 303 -22.08 6.00 -1.79
C GLU A 303 -20.89 5.81 -0.84
N VAL A 304 -20.25 6.91 -0.42
CA VAL A 304 -19.09 6.89 0.47
C VAL A 304 -19.52 6.75 1.93
N ASP A 305 -19.18 5.61 2.53
CA ASP A 305 -19.36 5.32 3.96
C ASP A 305 -18.08 4.73 4.55
N GLU A 306 -17.12 5.60 4.85
CA GLU A 306 -15.78 5.23 5.33
C GLU A 306 -15.79 4.63 6.75
N ALA A 307 -16.87 4.84 7.51
CA ALA A 307 -17.02 4.26 8.83
C ALA A 307 -17.12 2.72 8.79
N TYR A 308 -17.42 2.14 7.61
CA TYR A 308 -17.27 0.72 7.35
C TYR A 308 -15.88 0.20 7.77
N TYR A 309 -14.82 0.94 7.42
CA TYR A 309 -13.45 0.50 7.71
C TYR A 309 -13.06 0.70 9.17
N SER A 310 -13.73 1.59 9.91
CA SER A 310 -13.60 1.63 11.38
C SER A 310 -14.04 0.31 12.00
N LEU A 311 -15.16 -0.22 11.52
CA LEU A 311 -15.71 -1.48 12.02
C LEU A 311 -14.82 -2.67 11.63
N LEU A 312 -14.36 -2.69 10.36
CA LEU A 312 -13.42 -3.70 9.88
C LEU A 312 -12.11 -3.68 10.68
N GLY A 313 -11.58 -2.47 10.95
CA GLY A 313 -10.36 -2.32 11.73
C GLY A 313 -10.51 -2.79 13.18
N LEU A 314 -11.67 -2.55 13.80
CA LEU A 314 -11.98 -3.07 15.13
C LEU A 314 -12.13 -4.60 15.15
N GLU A 315 -12.75 -5.18 14.12
CA GLU A 315 -12.85 -6.64 13.97
C GLU A 315 -11.46 -7.27 13.83
N ASN A 316 -10.57 -6.67 13.03
CA ASN A 316 -9.18 -7.13 12.91
C ASN A 316 -8.42 -7.01 14.24
N LEU A 317 -8.56 -5.90 14.96
CA LEU A 317 -7.96 -5.76 16.28
C LEU A 317 -8.46 -6.82 17.27
N ALA A 318 -9.77 -7.13 17.26
CA ALA A 318 -10.36 -8.14 18.14
C ALA A 318 -9.85 -9.57 17.85
N GLU A 319 -9.48 -9.86 16.60
CA GLU A 319 -8.88 -11.15 16.21
C GLU A 319 -7.41 -11.29 16.65
N HIS A 320 -6.73 -10.21 17.01
CA HIS A 320 -5.35 -10.27 17.47
C HIS A 320 -5.29 -11.02 18.81
N ASP A 321 -4.36 -11.97 18.97
CA ASP A 321 -4.25 -12.88 20.14
C ASP A 321 -4.24 -12.20 21.52
N VAL A 322 -3.95 -10.89 21.56
CA VAL A 322 -3.87 -10.08 22.76
C VAL A 322 -5.26 -9.56 23.18
N PHE A 323 -6.20 -9.52 22.25
CA PHE A 323 -7.61 -9.13 22.43
C PHE A 323 -8.57 -10.30 22.29
N ALA A 324 -8.15 -11.41 21.69
CA ALA A 324 -8.95 -12.63 21.60
C ALA A 324 -9.08 -13.29 22.99
N VAL A 325 -10.26 -13.16 23.61
CA VAL A 325 -10.62 -13.83 24.88
C VAL A 325 -11.16 -15.23 24.64
#